data_AF-A0A8T1RTL1-F1
#
_entry.id   AF-A0A8T1RTL1-F1
#
_cell.length_a   1.000
_cell.length_b   1.000
_cell.length_c   1.000
_cell.angle_alpha   90.00
_cell.angle_beta   90.00
_cell.angle_gamma   90.00
#
_symmetry.space_group_name_H-M   'P 1'
#
loop_
_entity.id
_entity.type
_entity.pdbx_description
1 polymer ?
#
loop_
_entity_poly.entity_id
_entity_poly.type
_entity_poly.pdbx_seq_one_letter_code
_entity_poly.pdbx_strand_id
1 'polypeptide(L)'
;MRLLPPLDEDLLVLISFPGDILMRMLKMLILPLVISSLISGLAGLDAKSSGHMGTRAMVYYVSTTVLAAVLGVILVLSIHPGNPALKTAPGAVERSEEVSSLDAFLDLIRNLFPENLVQACFQQVQTVSQKVPVPPQVVRQENITRLLPGNLSLLNATVTEISLGPSTVTH
;
A
#
# COMPACT_ATOMS: atom_id res chain seq x y z
N MET A 1 -11.24 -13.10 42.20
CA MET A 1 -10.82 -12.27 41.05
C MET A 1 -9.90 -11.19 41.61
N ARG A 2 -8.60 -11.48 41.74
CA ARG A 2 -7.63 -10.54 42.34
C ARG A 2 -7.42 -9.39 41.36
N LEU A 3 -7.63 -8.16 41.81
CA LEU A 3 -7.19 -6.95 41.12
C LEU A 3 -5.66 -7.01 41.04
N LEU A 4 -5.13 -7.18 39.84
CA LEU A 4 -3.75 -6.82 39.57
C LEU A 4 -3.73 -5.28 39.54
N PRO A 5 -2.85 -4.60 40.29
CA PRO A 5 -2.66 -3.16 40.14
C PRO A 5 -2.27 -2.86 38.67
N PRO A 6 -2.60 -1.66 38.13
CA PRO A 6 -2.14 -1.28 36.80
C PRO A 6 -0.61 -1.37 36.81
N LEU A 7 -0.08 -2.34 36.06
CA LEU A 7 1.35 -2.52 35.92
C LEU A 7 1.89 -1.22 35.31
N ASP A 8 2.83 -0.59 35.99
CA ASP A 8 3.44 0.66 35.53
C ASP A 8 3.84 0.51 34.06
N GLU A 9 3.24 1.31 33.18
CA GLU A 9 3.53 1.33 31.73
C GLU A 9 5.04 1.53 31.48
N ASP A 10 5.72 2.21 32.40
CA ASP A 10 7.17 2.40 32.42
C ASP A 10 7.96 1.10 32.57
N LEU A 11 7.44 0.13 33.34
CA LEU A 11 8.07 -1.18 33.53
C LEU A 11 7.94 -2.03 32.24
N LEU A 12 6.79 -1.95 31.56
CA LEU A 12 6.58 -2.61 30.27
C LEU A 12 7.54 -2.06 29.21
N VAL A 13 7.74 -0.73 29.17
CA VAL A 13 8.72 -0.10 28.28
C VAL A 13 10.14 -0.54 28.66
N LEU A 14 10.49 -0.59 29.94
CA LEU A 14 11.83 -0.97 30.40
C LEU A 14 12.18 -2.44 30.07
N ILE A 15 11.23 -3.36 30.18
CA ILE A 15 11.42 -4.79 29.83
C ILE A 15 11.50 -4.99 28.31
N SER A 16 10.74 -4.23 27.51
CA SER A 16 10.73 -4.34 26.05
C SER A 16 11.89 -3.60 25.36
N PHE A 17 12.47 -2.59 26.02
CA PHE A 17 13.59 -1.80 25.55
C PHE A 17 14.78 -2.60 24.96
N PRO A 18 15.32 -3.66 25.61
CA PRO A 18 16.40 -4.45 25.01
C PRO A 18 15.97 -5.20 23.73
N GLY A 19 14.71 -5.63 23.65
CA GLY A 19 14.14 -6.26 22.46
C GLY A 19 14.04 -5.30 21.29
N ASP A 20 13.62 -4.05 21.56
CA ASP A 20 13.54 -3.01 20.54
C ASP A 20 14.91 -2.63 19.99
N ILE A 21 15.92 -2.50 20.85
CA ILE A 21 17.30 -2.23 20.41
C ILE A 21 17.83 -3.38 19.56
N LEU A 22 17.64 -4.63 19.99
CA LEU A 22 18.05 -5.80 19.22
C LEU A 22 17.41 -5.82 17.83
N MET A 23 16.10 -5.57 17.75
CA MET A 23 15.38 -5.53 16.48
C MET A 23 15.87 -4.40 15.57
N ARG A 24 16.23 -3.24 16.12
CA ARG A 24 16.84 -2.14 15.35
C ARG A 24 18.23 -2.51 14.83
N MET A 25 19.06 -3.16 15.64
CA MET A 25 20.39 -3.64 15.22
C MET A 25 20.29 -4.68 14.10
N LEU A 26 19.40 -5.68 14.22
CA LEU A 26 19.23 -6.71 13.19
C LEU A 26 18.70 -6.13 11.87
N LYS A 27 17.76 -5.18 11.93
CA LYS A 27 17.22 -4.50 10.73
C LYS A 27 18.26 -3.67 9.99
N MET A 28 19.24 -3.08 10.68
CA MET A 28 20.33 -2.34 10.02
C MET A 28 21.31 -3.28 9.29
N LEU A 29 21.50 -4.50 9.82
CA LEU A 29 22.43 -5.48 9.26
C LEU A 29 21.85 -6.27 8.08
N ILE A 30 20.53 -6.50 8.06
CA ILE A 30 19.92 -7.37 7.04
C ILE A 30 20.14 -6.84 5.61
N LEU A 31 19.96 -5.53 5.38
CA LEU A 31 20.10 -4.93 4.06
C LEU A 31 21.52 -5.11 3.46
N PRO A 32 22.61 -4.68 4.12
CA PRO A 32 23.96 -4.85 3.58
C PRO A 32 24.39 -6.32 3.48
N LEU A 33 23.98 -7.17 4.43
CA LEU A 33 24.33 -8.59 4.40
C LEU A 33 23.65 -9.33 3.25
N VAL A 34 22.36 -9.06 2.99
CA VAL A 34 21.63 -9.69 1.89
C VAL A 34 22.23 -9.27 0.55
N ILE A 35 22.50 -7.97 0.35
CA ILE A 35 23.06 -7.46 -0.91
C ILE A 35 24.45 -8.06 -1.17
N SER A 36 25.35 -8.00 -0.18
CA SER A 36 26.71 -8.54 -0.34
C SER A 36 26.73 -10.06 -0.53
N SER A 37 25.87 -10.79 0.19
CA SER A 37 25.72 -12.26 0.05
C SER A 37 25.20 -12.64 -1.34
N LEU A 38 24.20 -11.93 -1.86
CA LEU A 38 23.67 -12.17 -3.21
C LEU A 38 24.72 -11.88 -4.28
N ILE A 39 25.43 -10.74 -4.19
CA ILE A 39 26.49 -10.39 -5.16
C ILE A 39 27.59 -11.44 -5.15
N SER A 40 28.13 -11.79 -3.97
CA SER A 40 29.20 -12.79 -3.84
C SER A 40 28.76 -14.18 -4.29
N GLY A 41 27.54 -14.60 -3.92
CA GLY A 41 26.97 -15.89 -4.29
C GLY A 41 26.73 -16.04 -5.80
N LEU A 42 26.35 -14.95 -6.47
CA LEU A 42 26.16 -14.95 -7.94
C LEU A 42 27.48 -14.78 -8.69
N ALA A 43 28.44 -14.04 -8.16
CA ALA A 43 29.74 -13.79 -8.79
C ALA A 43 30.62 -15.05 -8.89
N GLY A 44 30.47 -15.99 -7.96
CA GLY A 44 31.26 -17.24 -7.93
C GLY A 44 30.75 -18.36 -8.85
N LEU A 45 29.64 -18.15 -9.57
CA LEU A 45 28.95 -19.20 -10.34
C LEU A 45 28.87 -18.83 -11.83
N ASP A 46 29.10 -19.81 -12.71
CA ASP A 46 28.88 -19.65 -14.15
C ASP A 46 27.40 -19.38 -14.46
N ALA A 47 27.12 -18.43 -15.36
CA ALA A 47 25.76 -18.00 -15.72
C ALA A 47 24.83 -19.16 -16.16
N LYS A 48 25.39 -20.17 -16.85
CA LYS A 48 24.62 -21.34 -17.29
C LYS A 48 24.26 -22.26 -16.12
N SER A 49 25.15 -22.42 -15.15
CA SER A 49 24.94 -23.24 -13.95
C SER A 49 24.01 -22.54 -12.97
N SER A 50 24.22 -21.24 -12.73
CA SER A 50 23.39 -20.43 -11.82
C SER A 50 21.93 -20.36 -12.30
N GLY A 51 21.68 -20.28 -13.61
CA GLY A 51 20.33 -20.32 -14.18
C GLY A 51 19.60 -21.65 -13.93
N HIS A 52 20.28 -22.80 -14.08
CA HIS A 52 19.68 -24.11 -13.80
C HIS A 52 19.44 -24.31 -12.29
N MET A 53 20.37 -23.86 -11.45
CA MET A 53 20.22 -23.94 -10.00
C MET A 53 19.08 -23.04 -9.50
N GLY A 54 19.00 -21.82 -10.02
CA GLY A 54 17.90 -20.88 -9.73
C GLY A 54 16.54 -21.38 -10.20
N THR A 55 16.47 -21.97 -11.40
CA THR A 55 15.20 -22.52 -11.92
C THR A 55 14.71 -23.70 -11.08
N ARG A 56 15.62 -24.62 -10.69
CA ARG A 56 15.29 -25.72 -9.78
C ARG A 56 14.81 -25.19 -8.42
N ALA A 57 15.48 -24.17 -7.88
CA ALA A 57 15.07 -23.53 -6.63
C ALA A 57 13.68 -22.88 -6.74
N MET A 58 13.39 -22.19 -7.86
CA MET A 58 12.09 -21.56 -8.10
C MET A 58 10.96 -22.61 -8.15
N VAL A 59 11.14 -23.69 -8.91
CA VAL A 59 10.15 -24.78 -9.00
C VAL A 59 9.95 -25.46 -7.64
N TYR A 60 11.03 -25.66 -6.89
CA TYR A 60 10.97 -26.22 -5.53
C TYR A 60 10.20 -25.30 -4.57
N TYR A 61 10.46 -23.99 -4.62
CA TYR A 61 9.79 -23.02 -3.74
C TYR A 61 8.30 -22.93 -4.05
N VAL A 62 7.92 -22.81 -5.33
CA VAL A 62 6.51 -22.73 -5.73
C VAL A 62 5.74 -23.99 -5.34
N SER A 63 6.29 -25.17 -5.63
CA SER A 63 5.63 -26.44 -5.27
C SER A 63 5.46 -26.59 -3.76
N THR A 64 6.49 -26.24 -2.98
CA THR A 64 6.42 -26.30 -1.51
C THR A 64 5.44 -25.29 -0.93
N THR A 65 5.37 -24.07 -1.47
CA THR A 65 4.40 -23.06 -1.02
C THR A 65 2.96 -23.49 -1.30
N VAL A 66 2.68 -24.10 -2.45
CA VAL A 66 1.35 -24.63 -2.76
C VAL A 66 0.99 -25.76 -1.79
N LEU A 67 1.89 -26.71 -1.57
CA LEU A 67 1.70 -27.80 -0.59
C LEU A 67 1.45 -27.26 0.82
N ALA A 68 2.25 -26.29 1.27
CA ALA A 68 2.12 -25.65 2.58
C ALA A 68 0.80 -24.88 2.71
N ALA A 69 0.35 -24.18 1.66
CA ALA A 69 -0.93 -23.48 1.66
C ALA A 69 -2.12 -24.46 1.76
N VAL A 70 -2.10 -25.55 0.99
CA VAL A 70 -3.13 -26.60 1.08
C VAL A 70 -3.17 -27.21 2.47
N LEU A 71 -2.01 -27.55 3.05
CA LEU A 71 -1.93 -28.05 4.42
C LEU A 71 -2.43 -27.01 5.43
N GLY A 72 -2.06 -25.74 5.29
CA GLY A 72 -2.55 -24.66 6.15
C GLY A 72 -4.07 -24.53 6.13
N VAL A 73 -4.68 -24.62 4.94
CA VAL A 73 -6.15 -24.61 4.79
C VAL A 73 -6.78 -25.85 5.43
N ILE A 74 -6.20 -27.03 5.27
CA ILE A 74 -6.71 -28.25 5.93
C ILE A 74 -6.62 -28.12 7.45
N LEU A 75 -5.49 -27.65 7.99
CA LEU A 75 -5.29 -27.48 9.43
C LEU A 75 -6.24 -26.45 10.04
N VAL A 76 -6.41 -25.28 9.40
CA VAL A 76 -7.32 -24.24 9.91
C VAL A 76 -8.77 -24.71 9.86
N LEU A 77 -9.16 -25.46 8.83
CA LEU A 77 -10.50 -26.05 8.74
C LEU A 77 -10.70 -27.27 9.64
N SER A 78 -9.63 -27.95 10.09
CA SER A 78 -9.77 -29.09 11.01
C SER A 78 -9.82 -28.63 12.46
N ILE A 79 -8.87 -27.77 12.86
CA ILE A 79 -8.73 -27.31 14.25
C ILE A 79 -9.71 -26.17 14.54
N HIS A 80 -10.20 -25.47 13.52
CA HIS A 80 -11.03 -24.28 13.63
C HIS A 80 -10.47 -23.28 14.66
N PRO A 81 -9.21 -22.82 14.52
CA PRO A 81 -8.66 -21.83 15.41
C PRO A 81 -9.36 -20.49 15.15
N GLY A 82 -10.34 -20.15 15.99
CA GLY A 82 -11.07 -18.88 15.90
C GLY A 82 -12.22 -18.82 16.89
N ASN A 83 -12.36 -17.68 17.58
CA ASN A 83 -13.45 -17.48 18.52
C ASN A 83 -14.77 -17.23 17.74
N PRO A 84 -15.78 -18.12 17.83
CA PRO A 84 -17.05 -17.93 17.10
C PRO A 84 -17.80 -16.68 17.55
N ALA A 85 -17.53 -16.17 18.77
CA ALA A 85 -18.14 -14.95 19.28
C ALA A 85 -17.78 -13.68 18.49
N LEU A 86 -16.67 -13.68 17.73
CA LEU A 86 -16.27 -12.54 16.89
C LEU A 86 -17.04 -12.49 15.55
N LYS A 87 -17.74 -13.56 15.17
CA LYS A 87 -18.54 -13.60 13.93
C LYS A 87 -19.89 -12.88 14.07
N THR A 88 -20.32 -12.60 15.30
CA THR A 88 -21.66 -12.09 15.61
C THR A 88 -21.70 -10.59 15.87
N ALA A 89 -20.58 -9.86 15.76
CA ALA A 89 -20.55 -8.40 15.84
C ALA A 89 -20.76 -7.82 14.41
N PRO A 90 -22.00 -7.43 14.03
CA PRO A 90 -22.29 -6.92 12.71
C PRO A 90 -21.93 -5.43 12.72
N GLY A 91 -20.67 -5.09 12.49
CA GLY A 91 -20.26 -3.68 12.51
C GLY A 91 -18.78 -3.37 12.24
N ALA A 92 -17.91 -4.36 12.06
CA ALA A 92 -16.46 -4.11 11.89
C ALA A 92 -15.89 -4.72 10.60
N VAL A 93 -16.70 -4.89 9.57
CA VAL A 93 -16.21 -5.22 8.23
C VAL A 93 -16.52 -4.04 7.32
N GLU A 94 -15.70 -2.99 7.45
CA GLU A 94 -15.54 -1.99 6.41
C GLU A 94 -15.29 -2.76 5.11
N ARG A 95 -16.21 -2.61 4.16
CA ARG A 95 -16.20 -3.31 2.88
C ARG A 95 -15.04 -2.73 2.08
N SER A 96 -13.85 -3.33 2.25
CA SER A 96 -12.65 -2.98 1.50
C SER A 96 -13.03 -2.87 0.03
N GLU A 97 -12.74 -1.73 -0.61
CA GLU A 97 -13.04 -1.51 -2.03
C GLU A 97 -12.57 -2.75 -2.82
N GLU A 98 -13.38 -3.24 -3.76
CA GLU A 98 -13.04 -4.40 -4.58
C GLU A 98 -11.82 -4.08 -5.43
N VAL A 99 -10.63 -4.22 -4.85
CA VAL A 99 -9.37 -4.09 -5.55
C VAL A 99 -9.33 -5.25 -6.53
N SER A 100 -9.42 -4.94 -7.82
CA SER A 100 -9.30 -5.95 -8.87
C SER A 100 -7.98 -6.70 -8.66
N SER A 101 -8.02 -8.04 -8.74
CA SER A 101 -6.81 -8.86 -8.58
C SER A 101 -5.72 -8.50 -9.58
N LEU A 102 -6.12 -7.96 -10.74
CA LEU A 102 -5.20 -7.41 -11.73
C LEU A 102 -4.54 -6.13 -11.24
N ASP A 103 -5.27 -5.24 -10.56
CA ASP A 103 -4.69 -4.02 -10.00
C ASP A 103 -3.68 -4.34 -8.90
N ALA A 104 -4.00 -5.28 -8.01
CA ALA A 104 -3.06 -5.80 -7.00
C ALA A 104 -1.83 -6.48 -7.62
N PHE A 105 -2.00 -7.24 -8.71
CA PHE A 105 -0.88 -7.86 -9.43
C PHE A 105 -0.02 -6.83 -10.17
N LEU A 106 -0.65 -5.84 -10.80
CA LEU A 106 0.05 -4.73 -11.44
C LEU A 106 0.80 -3.89 -10.40
N ASP A 107 0.22 -3.66 -9.22
CA ASP A 107 0.88 -3.00 -8.11
C ASP A 107 2.03 -3.83 -7.53
N LEU A 108 1.91 -5.15 -7.48
CA LEU A 108 3.03 -6.03 -7.11
C LEU A 108 4.20 -5.86 -8.10
N ILE A 109 3.92 -5.86 -9.42
CA ILE A 109 4.96 -5.68 -10.45
C ILE A 109 5.56 -4.27 -10.37
N ARG A 110 4.73 -3.23 -10.19
CA ARG A 110 5.19 -1.84 -10.01
C ARG A 110 6.11 -1.73 -8.79
N ASN A 111 5.78 -2.41 -7.70
CA ASN A 111 6.60 -2.44 -6.48
C ASN A 111 7.85 -3.34 -6.61
N LEU A 112 7.85 -4.33 -7.51
CA LEU A 112 9.02 -5.16 -7.80
C LEU A 112 10.14 -4.37 -8.50
N PHE A 113 9.77 -3.39 -9.33
CA PHE A 113 10.70 -2.49 -10.00
C PHE A 113 10.52 -1.05 -9.49
N PRO A 114 11.02 -0.73 -8.29
CA PRO A 114 10.86 0.61 -7.74
C PRO A 114 11.51 1.65 -8.66
N GLU A 115 10.87 2.81 -8.78
CA GLU A 115 11.38 3.97 -9.52
C GLU A 115 12.77 4.44 -9.05
N ASN A 116 13.12 4.12 -7.80
CA ASN A 116 14.43 4.38 -7.23
C ASN A 116 14.83 3.27 -6.25
N LEU A 117 15.83 2.47 -6.63
CA LEU A 117 16.34 1.36 -5.81
C LEU A 117 16.90 1.81 -4.45
N VAL A 118 17.53 2.99 -4.39
CA VAL A 118 18.12 3.52 -3.16
C VAL A 118 17.02 4.04 -2.24
N GLN A 119 16.02 4.72 -2.78
CA GLN A 119 14.85 5.16 -2.03
C GLN A 119 14.06 3.97 -1.50
N ALA A 120 13.80 2.93 -2.30
CA ALA A 120 13.05 1.75 -1.87
C ALA A 120 13.73 0.93 -0.76
N CYS A 121 15.07 0.93 -0.70
CA CYS A 121 15.80 0.22 0.35
C CYS A 121 15.77 0.94 1.72
N PHE A 122 15.56 2.26 1.74
CA PHE A 122 15.59 3.07 2.96
C PHE A 122 14.24 3.71 3.32
N GLN A 123 13.31 3.79 2.36
CA GLN A 123 11.98 4.38 2.47
C GLN A 123 10.95 3.43 1.86
N GLN A 124 10.12 2.83 2.70
CA GLN A 124 8.98 2.04 2.25
C GLN A 124 7.83 3.00 1.87
N VAL A 125 7.55 3.15 0.58
CA VAL A 125 6.46 4.01 0.09
C VAL A 125 5.12 3.36 0.45
N GLN A 126 4.31 4.05 1.26
CA GLN A 126 2.91 3.68 1.50
C GLN A 126 2.02 4.54 0.61
N THR A 127 1.34 3.91 -0.35
CA THR A 127 0.35 4.59 -1.19
C THR A 127 -0.97 4.71 -0.42
N VAL A 128 -1.31 5.91 0.03
CA VAL A 128 -2.65 6.22 0.57
C VAL A 128 -3.52 6.68 -0.60
N SER A 129 -4.36 5.80 -1.14
CA SER A 129 -5.33 6.16 -2.18
C SER A 129 -6.45 7.02 -1.59
N GLN A 130 -6.33 8.34 -1.72
CA GLN A 130 -7.42 9.26 -1.44
C GLN A 130 -8.27 9.43 -2.70
N LYS A 131 -9.47 8.86 -2.69
CA LYS A 131 -10.46 9.01 -3.76
C LYS A 131 -10.97 10.46 -3.73
N VAL A 132 -10.44 11.32 -4.60
CA VAL A 132 -10.99 12.66 -4.85
C VAL A 132 -12.27 12.49 -5.69
N PRO A 133 -13.46 12.85 -5.20
CA PRO A 133 -14.65 12.93 -6.04
C PRO A 133 -14.47 14.11 -6.98
N VAL A 134 -14.07 13.85 -8.23
CA VAL A 134 -14.12 14.85 -9.29
C VAL A 134 -15.59 15.00 -9.67
N PRO A 135 -16.25 16.15 -9.39
CA PRO A 135 -17.60 16.38 -9.88
C PRO A 135 -17.59 16.38 -11.42
N PRO A 136 -18.62 15.81 -12.08
CA PRO A 136 -18.61 15.61 -13.52
C PRO A 136 -18.45 16.95 -14.25
N GLN A 137 -17.47 17.02 -15.14
CA GLN A 137 -17.30 18.12 -16.08
C GLN A 137 -18.60 18.26 -16.90
N VAL A 138 -19.33 19.37 -16.71
CA VAL A 138 -20.51 19.70 -17.52
C VAL A 138 -20.02 19.97 -18.94
N VAL A 139 -20.14 18.96 -19.81
CA VAL A 139 -20.00 19.13 -21.25
C VAL A 139 -21.04 20.16 -21.68
N ARG A 140 -20.57 21.34 -22.10
CA ARG A 140 -21.40 22.43 -22.58
C ARG A 140 -22.16 21.98 -23.81
N GLN A 141 -23.46 21.77 -23.66
CA GLN A 141 -24.36 21.42 -24.74
C GLN A 141 -24.61 22.66 -25.61
N GLU A 142 -23.97 22.68 -26.78
CA GLU A 142 -24.28 23.63 -27.84
C GLU A 142 -25.71 23.39 -28.33
N ASN A 143 -26.61 24.35 -28.13
CA ASN A 143 -27.90 24.37 -28.82
C ASN A 143 -28.08 25.68 -29.58
N ILE A 144 -28.37 25.46 -30.86
CA ILE A 144 -28.31 26.36 -32.01
C ILE A 144 -29.47 27.38 -31.99
N THR A 145 -29.12 28.65 -32.25
CA THR A 145 -29.84 29.68 -33.03
C THR A 145 -31.36 29.83 -32.86
N ARG A 146 -31.83 30.95 -32.28
CA ARG A 146 -32.95 31.77 -32.81
C ARG A 146 -32.76 33.26 -32.50
N LEU A 147 -32.42 34.06 -33.53
CA LEU A 147 -33.23 35.17 -34.11
C LEU A 147 -33.67 36.22 -33.06
N LEU A 148 -33.23 37.49 -33.06
CA LEU A 148 -33.24 38.49 -34.14
C LEU A 148 -32.25 39.63 -33.76
N PRO A 149 -31.81 40.45 -34.74
CA PRO A 149 -30.76 41.44 -34.63
C PRO A 149 -31.30 42.77 -34.09
N GLY A 150 -30.42 43.54 -33.47
CA GLY A 150 -30.74 44.88 -33.05
C GLY A 150 -29.89 45.26 -31.86
N ASN A 151 -28.79 45.93 -32.16
CA ASN A 151 -28.25 47.04 -31.37
C ASN A 151 -28.46 46.95 -29.85
N LEU A 152 -27.42 46.59 -29.10
CA LEU A 152 -26.72 47.53 -28.21
C LEU A 152 -25.70 46.73 -27.37
N SER A 153 -24.53 46.54 -27.97
CA SER A 153 -23.26 46.53 -27.25
C SER A 153 -23.26 47.69 -26.25
N LEU A 154 -23.43 47.43 -24.94
CA LEU A 154 -23.00 48.31 -23.83
C LEU A 154 -23.50 47.89 -22.41
N LEU A 155 -23.88 46.63 -22.12
CA LEU A 155 -24.27 46.27 -20.73
C LEU A 155 -23.68 45.00 -20.10
N ASN A 156 -22.95 44.13 -20.82
CA ASN A 156 -22.33 42.95 -20.18
C ASN A 156 -20.81 43.04 -20.01
N ALA A 157 -20.23 44.22 -20.24
CA ALA A 157 -18.83 44.54 -19.92
C ALA A 157 -18.60 44.79 -18.41
N THR A 158 -19.63 44.66 -17.57
CA THR A 158 -19.59 44.91 -16.12
C THR A 158 -19.34 43.67 -15.27
N VAL A 159 -19.31 42.45 -15.84
CA VAL A 159 -19.17 41.20 -15.04
C VAL A 159 -17.82 40.49 -15.24
N THR A 160 -16.99 40.95 -16.18
CA THR A 160 -15.66 40.36 -16.45
C THR A 160 -14.49 41.02 -15.71
N GLU A 161 -14.72 41.99 -14.81
CA GLU A 161 -13.64 42.75 -14.13
C GLU A 161 -13.93 43.02 -12.63
N ILE A 162 -14.37 42.01 -11.88
CA ILE A 162 -14.17 42.01 -10.42
C ILE A 162 -13.42 40.72 -10.09
N SER A 163 -12.11 40.74 -10.39
CA SER A 163 -11.06 40.91 -9.38
C SER A 163 -10.81 39.58 -8.66
N LEU A 164 -9.91 38.78 -9.22
CA LEU A 164 -8.55 38.59 -8.71
C LEU A 164 -8.55 38.06 -7.25
N GLY A 165 -8.02 36.86 -7.06
CA GLY A 165 -7.61 36.40 -5.73
C GLY A 165 -6.64 37.40 -5.07
N PRO A 166 -6.41 37.31 -3.74
CA PRO A 166 -5.62 36.18 -3.23
C PRO A 166 -6.07 35.63 -1.86
N SER A 167 -5.58 34.42 -1.58
CA SER A 167 -5.02 33.94 -0.31
C SER A 167 -5.46 34.63 0.99
N THR A 168 -6.02 33.90 1.97
CA THR A 168 -5.37 33.54 3.26
C THR A 168 -6.35 33.02 4.34
N VAL A 169 -5.95 31.89 4.97
CA VAL A 169 -5.89 31.67 6.43
C VAL A 169 -7.10 31.09 7.20
N THR A 170 -6.78 30.03 7.97
CA THR A 170 -7.43 29.45 9.18
C THR A 170 -8.84 28.85 9.03
N HIS A 171 -9.12 27.60 9.41
CA HIS A 171 -8.75 26.82 10.59
C HIS A 171 -8.66 25.32 10.26
#